data_AF-A0A7S2WCM5-F1
#
_entry.id   AF-A0A7S2WCM5-F1
#
_cell.length_a   1.000
_cell.length_b   1.000
_cell.length_c   1.000
_cell.angle_alpha   90.00
_cell.angle_beta   90.00
_cell.angle_gamma   90.00
#
_symmetry.space_group_name_H-M   'P 1'
#
loop_
_entity.id
_entity.type
_entity.pdbx_description
1 polymer ?
#
loop_
_entity_poly.entity_id
_entity_poly.type
_entity_poly.pdbx_seq_one_letter_code
_entity_poly.pdbx_strand_id
1 'polypeptide(L)'
;RVRNYQIMDAADGSRKAESRAEFTGDEATQLVEIGPRFVLTPIRIFAGSFGGPTLYMNPKYVSPNTIRAELRKRHGNKYTARKAAQEFRREKEDILTVPRNDLADTFAEA
;
A
#
# COMPACT_ATOMS: atom_id res chain seq x y z
N ARG A 1 -2.94 -1.09 -17.88
CA ARG A 1 -1.46 -1.17 -18.04
C ARG A 1 -1.15 -0.66 -19.43
N VAL A 2 -0.26 0.33 -19.54
CA VAL A 2 0.11 0.93 -20.83
C VAL A 2 1.43 0.32 -21.27
N ARG A 3 1.53 0.04 -22.57
CA ARG A 3 2.71 -0.50 -23.25
C ARG A 3 2.83 0.15 -24.62
N ASN A 4 4.05 0.21 -25.13
CA ASN A 4 4.35 0.79 -26.44
C ASN A 4 5.08 -0.25 -27.30
N TYR A 5 4.56 -0.48 -28.50
CA TYR A 5 5.03 -1.47 -29.46
C TYR A 5 5.37 -0.80 -30.78
N GLN A 6 6.48 -1.20 -31.38
CA GLN A 6 6.74 -0.99 -32.80
C GLN A 6 6.24 -2.19 -33.57
N ILE A 7 5.62 -1.91 -34.71
CA ILE A 7 5.15 -2.89 -35.67
C ILE A 7 6.27 -3.10 -36.68
N MET A 8 6.65 -4.35 -36.91
CA MET A 8 7.59 -4.75 -37.97
C MET A 8 6.90 -5.71 -38.93
N ASP A 9 7.07 -5.46 -40.22
CA ASP A 9 6.51 -6.30 -41.28
C ASP A 9 7.48 -7.41 -41.66
N ALA A 10 6.92 -8.49 -42.23
CA ALA A 10 7.60 -9.76 -42.50
C ALA A 10 8.88 -9.63 -43.34
N ALA A 11 8.95 -8.65 -44.24
CA ALA A 11 10.11 -8.43 -45.11
C ALA A 11 11.40 -8.12 -44.33
N ASP A 12 11.29 -7.56 -43.12
CA ASP A 12 12.39 -7.27 -42.20
C ASP A 12 12.41 -8.23 -40.99
N GLY A 13 11.54 -9.25 -41.01
CA GLY A 13 11.19 -10.09 -39.86
C GLY A 13 11.94 -11.42 -39.79
N SER A 14 11.98 -12.01 -38.59
CA SER A 14 12.58 -13.33 -38.36
C SER A 14 11.77 -14.46 -39.02
N ARG A 15 12.43 -15.51 -39.54
CA ARG A 15 11.82 -16.75 -40.10
C ARG A 15 10.69 -17.38 -39.25
N LYS A 16 10.64 -17.07 -37.95
CA LYS A 16 9.59 -17.52 -37.02
C LYS A 16 8.24 -16.80 -37.20
N ALA A 17 8.25 -15.54 -37.66
CA ALA A 17 7.02 -14.79 -37.93
C ALA A 17 6.39 -15.27 -39.23
N GLU A 18 7.21 -15.53 -40.25
CA GLU A 18 6.81 -16.08 -41.55
C GLU A 18 6.21 -17.48 -41.40
N SER A 19 6.88 -18.40 -40.68
CA SER A 19 6.36 -19.77 -40.49
C SER A 19 5.06 -19.82 -39.68
N ARG A 20 4.86 -18.88 -38.76
CA ARG A 20 3.60 -18.74 -38.01
C ARG A 20 2.51 -18.19 -38.93
N ALA A 21 2.78 -17.18 -39.73
CA ALA A 21 1.83 -16.64 -40.69
C ALA A 21 1.38 -17.69 -41.70
N GLU A 22 2.31 -18.50 -42.23
CA GLU A 22 2.01 -19.59 -43.16
C GLU A 22 1.08 -20.66 -42.54
N PHE A 23 1.22 -20.92 -41.23
CA PHE A 23 0.34 -21.83 -40.49
C PHE A 23 -1.03 -21.21 -40.14
N THR A 24 -1.09 -19.88 -39.95
CA THR A 24 -2.31 -19.20 -39.43
C THR A 24 -3.12 -18.49 -40.52
N GLY A 25 -2.56 -18.28 -41.71
CA GLY A 25 -3.20 -17.58 -42.83
C GLY A 25 -3.25 -16.05 -42.71
N ASP A 26 -2.62 -15.49 -41.67
CA ASP A 26 -2.57 -14.04 -41.38
C ASP A 26 -1.28 -13.41 -41.93
N GLU A 27 -1.27 -12.08 -42.11
CA GLU A 27 -0.03 -11.33 -42.44
C GLU A 27 1.02 -11.50 -41.31
N ALA A 28 2.29 -11.68 -41.69
CA ALA A 28 3.41 -11.87 -40.76
C ALA A 28 3.83 -10.53 -40.11
N THR A 29 2.98 -9.98 -39.27
CA THR A 29 3.27 -8.78 -38.47
C THR A 29 3.87 -9.16 -37.13
N GLN A 30 5.04 -8.61 -36.81
CA GLN A 30 5.71 -8.80 -35.52
C GLN A 30 5.63 -7.53 -34.67
N LEU A 31 5.23 -7.67 -33.40
CA LEU A 31 5.23 -6.57 -32.43
C LEU A 31 6.47 -6.66 -31.53
N VAL A 32 7.24 -5.58 -31.47
CA VAL A 32 8.39 -5.46 -30.56
C VAL A 32 8.12 -4.35 -29.56
N GLU A 33 8.24 -4.65 -28.27
CA GLU A 33 8.07 -3.65 -27.22
C GLU A 33 9.30 -2.74 -27.15
N ILE A 34 9.10 -1.45 -27.36
CA ILE A 34 10.18 -0.47 -27.36
C ILE A 34 10.11 0.44 -26.14
N GLY A 35 8.91 0.88 -25.79
CA GLY A 35 8.73 1.98 -24.86
C GLY A 35 8.49 1.56 -23.40
N PRO A 36 8.40 2.55 -22.51
CA PRO A 36 8.27 2.32 -21.08
C PRO A 36 6.96 1.60 -20.75
N ARG A 37 7.02 0.77 -19.70
CA ARG A 37 5.87 0.09 -19.13
C ARG A 37 5.42 0.84 -17.89
N PHE A 38 4.17 1.25 -17.86
CA PHE A 38 3.62 1.88 -16.68
C PHE A 38 2.13 1.57 -16.50
N VAL A 39 1.64 1.87 -15.31
CA VAL A 39 0.24 1.75 -14.94
C VAL A 39 -0.23 3.13 -14.51
N LEU A 40 -1.30 3.61 -15.14
CA LEU A 40 -1.96 4.84 -14.75
C LEU A 40 -3.18 4.49 -13.90
N THR A 41 -3.30 5.16 -12.76
CA THR A 41 -4.49 5.13 -11.91
C THR A 41 -5.07 6.55 -11.91
N PRO A 42 -6.25 6.78 -12.51
CA PRO A 42 -6.88 8.09 -12.48
C PRO A 42 -7.13 8.56 -11.04
N ILE A 43 -6.78 9.81 -10.76
CA ILE A 43 -6.94 10.43 -9.44
C ILE A 43 -8.21 11.28 -9.42
N ARG A 44 -8.28 12.26 -10.33
CA ARG A 44 -9.33 13.29 -10.34
C ARG A 44 -9.53 13.83 -11.75
N ILE A 45 -10.76 14.19 -12.09
CA ILE A 45 -11.14 14.83 -13.36
C ILE A 45 -11.79 16.17 -13.03
N PHE A 46 -11.30 17.24 -13.68
CA PHE A 46 -11.78 18.59 -13.52
C PHE A 46 -12.60 19.03 -14.73
N ALA A 47 -13.56 19.94 -14.52
CA ALA A 47 -14.42 20.44 -15.59
C ALA A 47 -13.70 21.38 -16.56
N GLY A 48 -12.60 22.01 -16.14
CA GLY A 48 -11.82 22.95 -16.95
C GLY A 48 -10.40 22.45 -17.25
N SER A 49 -9.71 23.20 -18.11
CA SER A 49 -8.30 22.97 -18.39
C SER A 49 -7.46 23.33 -17.16
N PHE A 50 -6.74 22.34 -16.62
CA PHE A 50 -5.88 22.45 -15.44
C PHE A 50 -6.57 22.98 -14.16
N GLY A 51 -7.91 22.99 -14.08
CA GLY A 51 -8.64 23.50 -12.93
C GLY A 51 -10.16 23.43 -13.05
N GLY A 52 -10.86 24.06 -12.12
CA GLY A 52 -12.33 24.07 -12.05
C GLY A 52 -12.92 23.01 -11.11
N PRO A 53 -14.26 22.92 -11.03
CA PRO A 53 -14.93 21.98 -10.16
C PRO A 53 -14.59 20.55 -10.54
N THR A 54 -14.61 19.67 -9.56
CA THR A 54 -14.29 18.26 -9.76
C THR A 54 -15.52 17.50 -10.18
N LEU A 55 -15.42 16.86 -11.34
CA LEU A 55 -16.48 16.02 -11.89
C LEU A 55 -16.39 14.60 -11.34
N TYR A 56 -15.17 14.11 -11.15
CA TYR A 56 -14.91 12.76 -10.67
C TYR A 56 -13.67 12.71 -9.79
N MET A 57 -13.78 11.93 -8.72
CA MET A 57 -12.67 11.59 -7.83
C MET A 57 -12.71 10.09 -7.59
N ASN A 58 -11.59 9.40 -7.80
CA ASN A 58 -11.51 7.97 -7.61
C ASN A 58 -11.52 7.62 -6.10
N PRO A 59 -12.57 6.95 -5.57
CA PRO A 59 -12.65 6.65 -4.14
C PRO A 59 -11.63 5.58 -3.69
N LYS A 60 -11.07 4.80 -4.63
CA LYS A 60 -10.07 3.76 -4.33
C LYS A 60 -8.64 4.30 -4.35
N TYR A 61 -8.43 5.53 -4.82
CA TYR A 61 -7.10 6.12 -4.87
C TYR A 61 -6.71 6.64 -3.50
N VAL A 62 -5.64 6.08 -2.94
CA VAL A 62 -4.98 6.60 -1.73
C VAL A 62 -3.64 7.17 -2.14
N SER A 63 -3.35 8.40 -1.71
CA SER A 63 -2.08 9.03 -2.05
C SER A 63 -0.91 8.30 -1.37
N PRO A 64 0.25 8.14 -2.03
CA PRO A 64 1.43 7.54 -1.41
C PRO A 64 1.89 8.31 -0.16
N ASN A 65 1.60 9.61 -0.09
CA ASN A 65 1.91 10.44 1.07
C ASN A 65 1.03 10.05 2.27
N THR A 66 -0.25 9.78 2.04
CA THR A 66 -1.18 9.30 3.07
C THR A 66 -0.71 7.97 3.64
N ILE A 67 -0.34 7.02 2.78
CA ILE A 67 0.18 5.70 3.21
C ILE A 67 1.45 5.87 4.06
N ARG A 68 2.39 6.73 3.61
CA ARG A 68 3.62 7.03 4.36
C ARG A 68 3.34 7.70 5.70
N ALA A 69 2.37 8.61 5.76
CA ALA A 69 1.97 9.28 7.00
C ALA A 69 1.34 8.28 7.99
N GLU A 70 0.46 7.40 7.51
CA GLU A 70 -0.14 6.34 8.32
C GLU A 70 0.91 5.38 8.87
N LEU A 71 1.87 4.97 8.05
CA LEU A 71 2.96 4.10 8.47
C LEU A 71 3.78 4.76 9.60
N ARG A 72 4.15 6.03 9.43
CA ARG A 72 4.86 6.80 10.47
C ARG A 72 4.04 6.92 11.75
N LYS A 73 2.73 7.19 11.65
CA LYS A 73 1.83 7.27 12.82
C LYS A 73 1.77 5.94 13.57
N ARG A 74 1.66 4.81 12.86
CA ARG A 74 1.69 3.47 13.47
C ARG A 74 2.98 3.23 14.26
N HIS A 75 4.13 3.63 13.71
CA HIS A 75 5.41 3.51 14.43
C HIS A 75 5.54 4.50 15.60
N GLY A 76 5.03 5.73 15.45
CA GLY A 76 5.09 6.76 16.49
C GLY A 76 4.24 6.48 17.74
N ASN A 77 3.15 5.71 17.58
CA ASN A 77 2.26 5.37 18.70
C ASN A 77 2.90 4.44 19.75
N LYS A 78 4.08 3.89 19.50
CA LYS A 78 4.77 3.01 20.46
C LYS A 78 5.13 3.75 21.75
N TYR A 79 5.56 5.01 21.65
CA TYR A 79 5.93 5.81 22.83
C TYR A 79 4.69 6.17 23.65
N THR A 80 3.62 6.64 23.01
CA THR A 80 2.38 7.02 23.68
C THR A 80 1.70 5.82 24.32
N ALA A 81 1.65 4.67 23.63
CA ALA A 81 1.13 3.42 24.19
C ALA A 81 1.94 2.96 25.43
N ARG A 82 3.27 3.08 25.38
CA ARG A 82 4.12 2.76 26.54
C ARG A 82 3.84 3.67 27.73
N LYS A 83 3.64 4.97 27.49
CA LYS A 83 3.32 5.94 28.55
C LYS A 83 1.94 5.71 29.16
N ALA A 84 0.93 5.48 28.33
CA ALA A 84 -0.42 5.15 28.80
C ALA A 84 -0.41 3.85 29.63
N ALA A 85 0.36 2.83 29.22
CA ALA A 85 0.50 1.59 29.99
C ALA A 85 1.20 1.82 31.35
N GLN A 86 2.18 2.73 31.40
CA GLN A 86 2.86 3.10 32.65
C GLN A 86 1.91 3.82 33.61
N GLU A 87 1.10 4.76 33.11
CA GLU A 87 0.10 5.48 33.91
C GLU A 87 -0.96 4.53 34.45
N PHE A 88 -1.53 3.67 33.60
CA PHE A 88 -2.53 2.68 34.01
C PHE A 88 -2.00 1.71 35.08
N ARG A 89 -0.72 1.32 35.00
CA ARG A 89 -0.09 0.49 36.03
C ARG A 89 0.00 1.23 37.37
N ARG A 90 0.38 2.51 37.34
CA ARG A 90 0.47 3.35 38.54
C ARG A 90 -0.90 3.53 39.20
N GLU A 91 -1.93 3.84 38.41
CA GLU A 91 -3.30 3.94 38.91
C GLU A 91 -3.75 2.63 39.56
N LYS A 92 -3.44 1.47 38.95
CA LYS A 92 -3.73 0.16 39.55
C LYS A 92 -2.97 -0.07 40.85
N GLU A 93 -1.70 0.31 40.92
CA GLU A 93 -0.90 0.20 42.14
C GLU A 93 -1.47 1.10 43.25
N ASP A 94 -1.92 2.31 42.93
CA ASP A 94 -2.55 3.23 43.87
C ASP A 94 -3.93 2.72 44.37
N ILE A 95 -4.70 2.04 43.51
CA ILE A 95 -6.00 1.44 43.86
C ILE A 95 -5.81 0.15 44.67
N LEU A 96 -4.79 -0.65 44.35
CA LEU A 96 -4.52 -1.93 45.00
C LEU A 96 -3.72 -1.72 46.29
N THR A 97 -4.21 -0.89 47.21
CA THR A 97 -3.74 -0.92 48.59
C THR A 97 -4.27 -2.19 49.22
N VAL A 98 -3.39 -3.18 49.43
CA VAL A 98 -3.75 -4.41 50.14
C VAL A 98 -4.17 -4.02 51.56
N PRO A 99 -5.39 -4.37 52.02
CA PRO A 99 -5.80 -4.09 53.38
C PRO A 99 -4.84 -4.80 54.34
N ARG A 100 -4.53 -4.14 55.46
CA ARG A 100 -3.63 -4.69 56.48
C ARG A 100 -4.17 -6.05 56.93
N ASN A 101 -3.35 -7.09 56.81
CA ASN A 101 -3.69 -8.43 57.23
C ASN A 101 -3.40 -8.57 58.74
N ASP A 102 -4.45 -8.64 59.55
CA ASP A 102 -4.36 -8.68 61.01
C ASP A 102 -3.76 -10.00 61.56
N LEU A 103 -3.66 -11.05 60.73
CA LEU A 103 -3.07 -12.35 61.08
C LEU A 103 -1.67 -12.55 60.48
N ALA A 104 -1.05 -11.52 59.90
CA ALA A 104 0.26 -11.65 59.26
C ALA A 104 1.37 -12.13 60.21
N ASP A 105 1.26 -11.80 61.50
CA ASP A 105 2.29 -12.09 62.51
C ASP A 105 2.11 -13.46 63.18
N THR A 106 1.01 -14.18 62.95
CA THR A 106 0.68 -15.41 63.71
C THR A 106 1.51 -16.65 63.34
N PHE A 107 2.25 -16.60 62.23
CA PHE A 107 3.05 -17.73 61.74
C PHE A 107 4.54 -17.41 61.60
N ALA A 108 5.01 -16.26 62.10
CA ALA A 108 6.39 -15.83 61.95
C ALA A 108 7.38 -16.49 62.95
N GLU A 109 6.88 -17.13 64.00
CA GLU A 109 7.69 -17.69 65.10
C GLU A 109 7.56 -19.22 65.28
N ALA A 110 7.09 -19.96 64.26
CA ALA A 110 6.98 -21.43 64.31
C ALA A 110 8.12 -22.15 63.56
#